data_AF-A0A519XR32-F1
#
_entry.id   AF-A0A519XR32-F1
#
_cell.length_a   1.000
_cell.length_b   1.000
_cell.length_c   1.000
_cell.angle_alpha   90.00
_cell.angle_beta   90.00
_cell.angle_gamma   90.00
#
_symmetry.space_group_name_H-M   'P 1'
#
loop_
_entity.id
_entity.type
_entity.pdbx_description
1 polymer ?
#
loop_
_entity_poly.entity_id
_entity_poly.type
_entity_poly.pdbx_seq_one_letter_code
_entity_poly.pdbx_strand_id
1 'polypeptide(L)'
;MKEKTILKLKLNSDPRWADIASKNLEEILVDHAYCEQKAASTGISLIVHYPEKERLVDELTALVAEEWEHFERVVKELRKRNLPLG
;
A
#
# COMPACT_ATOMS: atom_id res chain seq x y z
N MET A 1 -13.92 -5.86 28.21
CA MET A 1 -14.15 -5.83 26.75
C MET A 1 -13.00 -5.09 26.11
N LYS A 2 -12.23 -5.71 25.20
CA LYS A 2 -11.32 -4.95 24.32
C LYS A 2 -12.05 -4.77 23.01
N GLU A 3 -12.40 -3.54 22.66
CA GLU A 3 -12.91 -3.21 21.33
C GLU A 3 -11.88 -3.67 20.31
N LYS A 4 -12.26 -4.65 19.48
CA LYS A 4 -11.48 -5.06 18.31
C LYS A 4 -11.56 -3.92 17.32
N THR A 5 -10.47 -3.18 17.14
CA THR A 5 -10.33 -2.24 16.02
C THR A 5 -10.57 -2.98 14.71
N ILE A 6 -11.19 -2.32 13.72
CA ILE A 6 -11.59 -2.87 12.41
C ILE A 6 -10.40 -3.58 11.72
N LEU A 7 -9.18 -3.09 11.95
CA LEU A 7 -7.93 -3.57 11.36
C LEU A 7 -7.11 -4.51 12.27
N LYS A 8 -7.67 -4.96 13.40
CA LYS A 8 -7.00 -5.83 14.39
C LYS A 8 -5.67 -5.27 14.94
N LEU A 9 -5.53 -3.95 14.95
CA LEU A 9 -4.35 -3.24 15.47
C LEU A 9 -4.36 -3.23 17.01
N LYS A 10 -3.18 -3.36 17.62
CA LYS A 10 -3.01 -3.36 19.09
C LYS A 10 -3.05 -1.96 19.71
N LEU A 11 -2.65 -0.94 18.93
CA LEU A 11 -2.54 0.45 19.34
C LEU A 11 -2.90 1.34 18.14
N ASN A 12 -3.33 2.57 18.43
CA ASN A 12 -3.54 3.59 17.42
C ASN A 12 -2.19 4.17 16.97
N SER A 13 -2.14 4.73 15.76
CA SER A 13 -1.01 5.55 15.33
C SER A 13 -0.84 6.74 16.28
N ASP A 14 0.40 7.03 16.67
CA ASP A 14 0.72 8.20 17.48
C ASP A 14 0.33 9.47 16.70
N PRO A 15 -0.48 10.40 17.26
CA PRO A 15 -0.87 11.63 16.56
C PRO A 15 0.31 12.44 16.04
N ARG A 16 1.47 12.38 16.73
CA ARG A 16 2.70 13.05 16.30
C ARG A 16 3.21 12.55 14.95
N TRP A 17 2.90 11.31 14.57
CA TRP A 17 3.27 10.78 13.27
C TRP A 17 2.61 11.58 12.13
N ALA A 18 1.33 11.95 12.29
CA ALA A 18 0.63 12.75 11.28
C ALA A 18 1.24 14.14 11.13
N ASP A 19 1.63 14.77 12.24
CA ASP A 19 2.32 16.06 12.24
C ASP A 19 3.66 15.99 11.50
N ILE A 20 4.44 14.93 11.73
CA ILE A 20 5.74 14.72 11.06
C ILE A 20 5.54 14.40 9.56
N ALA A 21 4.60 13.52 9.24
CA ALA A 21 4.28 13.15 7.87
C ALA A 21 3.84 14.36 7.03
N SER A 22 3.03 15.25 7.61
CA SER A 22 2.56 16.46 6.93
C SER A 22 3.68 17.43 6.53
N LYS A 23 4.84 17.38 7.21
CA LYS A 23 5.99 18.24 6.94
C LYS A 23 6.91 17.69 5.85
N ASN A 24 6.83 16.39 5.54
CA ASN A 24 7.69 15.69 4.59
C ASN A 24 6.86 14.90 3.56
N LEU A 25 5.89 15.58 2.93
CA LEU A 25 4.93 14.92 2.03
C LEU A 25 5.59 14.23 0.84
N GLU A 26 6.73 14.72 0.35
CA GLU A 26 7.48 14.05 -0.71
C GLU A 26 7.92 12.65 -0.30
N GLU A 27 8.64 12.53 0.82
CA GLU A 27 9.11 11.25 1.34
C GLU A 27 7.94 10.29 1.62
N ILE A 28 6.84 10.81 2.17
CA ILE A 28 5.65 10.01 2.45
C ILE A 28 5.00 9.50 1.17
N LEU A 29 4.87 10.33 0.13
CA LEU A 29 4.28 9.91 -1.14
C LEU A 29 5.18 8.91 -1.87
N VAL A 30 6.50 9.09 -1.83
CA VAL A 30 7.46 8.16 -2.40
C VAL A 30 7.40 6.80 -1.69
N ASP A 31 7.48 6.79 -0.35
CA ASP A 31 7.38 5.55 0.44
C ASP A 31 6.03 4.85 0.23
N HIS A 32 4.93 5.62 0.18
CA HIS A 32 3.61 5.11 -0.10
C HIS A 32 3.55 4.43 -1.47
N ALA A 33 4.05 5.08 -2.54
CA ALA A 33 4.10 4.46 -3.86
C ALA A 33 4.85 3.11 -3.83
N TYR A 34 5.99 3.07 -3.13
CA TYR A 34 6.70 1.80 -2.95
C TYR A 34 5.94 0.80 -2.09
N CYS A 35 5.11 1.20 -1.14
CA CYS A 35 4.27 0.28 -0.38
C CYS A 35 3.25 -0.40 -1.30
N GLU A 36 2.58 0.33 -2.18
CA GLU A 36 1.62 -0.25 -3.13
C GLU A 36 2.30 -1.17 -4.14
N GLN A 37 3.46 -0.74 -4.68
CA GLN A 37 4.25 -1.60 -5.56
C GLN A 37 4.68 -2.90 -4.86
N LYS A 38 5.10 -2.83 -3.58
CA LYS A 38 5.46 -4.02 -2.79
C LYS A 38 4.26 -4.93 -2.53
N ALA A 39 3.08 -4.37 -2.26
CA ALA A 39 1.85 -5.14 -2.09
C ALA A 39 1.48 -5.90 -3.36
N ALA A 40 1.46 -5.23 -4.52
CA ALA A 40 1.23 -5.85 -5.82
C ALA A 40 2.28 -6.94 -6.12
N SER A 41 3.57 -6.64 -5.91
CA SER A 41 4.66 -7.59 -6.15
C SER A 41 4.57 -8.83 -5.26
N THR A 42 4.13 -8.65 -4.01
CA THR A 42 3.89 -9.75 -3.07
C THR A 42 2.72 -10.62 -3.52
N GLY A 43 1.62 -10.02 -3.99
CA GLY A 43 0.48 -10.75 -4.55
C GLY A 43 0.90 -11.60 -5.75
N ILE A 44 1.64 -11.02 -6.70
CA ILE A 44 2.19 -11.75 -7.86
C ILE A 44 3.09 -12.90 -7.42
N SER A 45 3.99 -12.67 -6.46
CA SER A 45 4.88 -13.70 -5.93
C SER A 45 4.11 -14.88 -5.34
N LEU A 46 3.06 -14.61 -4.56
CA LEU A 46 2.19 -15.65 -4.00
C LEU A 46 1.45 -16.45 -5.08
N ILE A 47 0.96 -15.80 -6.14
CA ILE A 47 0.33 -16.47 -7.28
C ILE A 47 1.32 -17.41 -7.97
N VAL A 48 2.55 -16.94 -8.21
CA VAL A 48 3.61 -17.74 -8.85
C VAL A 48 4.02 -18.93 -7.98
N HIS A 49 4.07 -18.76 -6.66
CA HIS A 49 4.48 -19.83 -5.74
C HIS A 49 3.39 -20.86 -5.43
N TYR A 50 2.12 -20.49 -5.54
CA TYR A 50 0.97 -21.34 -5.19
C TYR A 50 -0.11 -21.36 -6.28
N PRO A 51 0.23 -21.66 -7.54
CA PRO A 51 -0.71 -21.59 -8.65
C PRO A 51 -1.86 -22.61 -8.54
N GLU A 52 -1.67 -23.70 -7.79
CA GLU A 52 -2.69 -24.71 -7.56
C GLU A 52 -3.78 -24.28 -6.56
N LYS A 53 -3.59 -23.15 -5.86
CA LYS A 53 -4.55 -22.60 -4.92
C LYS A 53 -5.49 -21.64 -5.65
N GLU A 54 -6.43 -22.18 -6.45
CA GLU A 54 -7.34 -21.40 -7.32
C GLU A 54 -7.96 -20.18 -6.61
N ARG A 55 -8.55 -20.38 -5.43
CA ARG A 55 -9.13 -19.28 -4.65
C ARG A 55 -8.10 -18.19 -4.28
N LEU A 56 -6.87 -18.56 -3.96
CA LEU A 56 -5.81 -17.58 -3.67
C LEU A 56 -5.42 -16.82 -4.94
N VAL A 57 -5.35 -17.51 -6.08
CA VAL A 57 -5.06 -16.89 -7.38
C VAL A 57 -6.13 -15.87 -7.75
N ASP A 58 -7.42 -16.23 -7.62
CA ASP A 58 -8.53 -15.34 -7.97
C ASP A 58 -8.54 -14.07 -7.12
N GLU A 59 -8.43 -14.22 -5.78
CA GLU A 59 -8.47 -13.11 -4.84
C GLU A 59 -7.24 -12.20 -4.98
N LEU A 60 -6.04 -12.78 -5.14
CA LEU A 60 -4.82 -11.99 -5.30
C LEU A 60 -4.73 -11.33 -6.68
N THR A 61 -5.33 -11.90 -7.73
CA THR A 61 -5.36 -11.24 -9.05
C THR A 61 -6.14 -9.93 -8.96
N ALA A 62 -7.28 -9.91 -8.28
CA ALA A 62 -8.03 -8.70 -8.03
C ALA A 62 -7.25 -7.70 -7.16
N LEU A 63 -6.64 -8.18 -6.07
CA LEU A 63 -5.81 -7.34 -5.18
C LEU A 63 -4.65 -6.69 -5.94
N VAL A 64 -3.90 -7.45 -6.74
CA VAL A 64 -2.75 -6.93 -7.50
C VAL A 64 -3.17 -5.80 -8.43
N ALA A 65 -4.32 -5.94 -9.10
CA ALA A 65 -4.85 -4.89 -9.96
C ALA A 65 -5.23 -3.62 -9.18
N GLU A 66 -5.86 -3.77 -8.01
CA GLU A 66 -6.21 -2.67 -7.12
C GLU A 66 -4.97 -1.92 -6.61
N GLU A 67 -3.96 -2.64 -6.12
CA GLU A 67 -2.74 -2.01 -5.61
C GLU A 67 -1.90 -1.36 -6.72
N TRP A 68 -1.95 -1.90 -7.94
CA TRP A 68 -1.34 -1.23 -9.08
C TRP A 68 -2.07 0.08 -9.43
N GLU A 69 -3.39 0.10 -9.34
CA GLU A 69 -4.16 1.34 -9.49
C GLU A 69 -3.81 2.36 -8.39
N HIS A 70 -3.64 1.92 -7.14
CA HIS A 70 -3.18 2.77 -6.04
C HIS A 70 -1.79 3.35 -6.32
N PHE A 71 -0.84 2.52 -6.77
CA PHE A 71 0.49 2.97 -7.19
C PHE A 71 0.41 4.06 -8.26
N GLU A 72 -0.36 3.85 -9.33
CA GLU A 72 -0.53 4.83 -10.40
C GLU A 72 -1.13 6.15 -9.91
N ARG A 73 -2.11 6.08 -8.99
CA ARG A 73 -2.71 7.27 -8.36
C ARG A 73 -1.68 8.06 -7.57
N VAL A 74 -0.82 7.40 -6.78
CA VAL A 74 0.22 8.08 -5.99
C VAL A 74 1.29 8.69 -6.91
N VAL A 75 1.72 7.97 -7.95
CA VAL A 75 2.65 8.50 -8.96
C VAL A 75 2.07 9.72 -9.66
N LYS A 76 0.77 9.73 -9.95
CA LYS A 76 0.08 10.90 -10.51
C LYS A 76 0.11 12.09 -9.53
N GLU A 77 -0.08 11.85 -8.24
CA GLU A 77 0.02 12.89 -7.21
C GLU A 77 1.43 13.46 -7.04
N LEU A 78 2.47 12.62 -7.15
CA LEU A 78 3.88 13.05 -7.19
C LEU A 78 4.14 13.94 -8.40
N ARG A 79 3.75 13.50 -9.60
CA ARG A 79 3.93 14.26 -10.85
C ARG A 79 3.21 15.61 -10.82
N LYS A 80 1.99 15.67 -10.28
CA LYS A 80 1.26 16.94 -10.09
C LYS A 80 2.02 17.96 -9.24
N ARG A 81 2.89 17.48 -8.34
CA ARG A 81 3.70 18.30 -7.45
C ARG A 81 5.13 18.53 -7.97
N ASN A 82 5.44 18.06 -9.19
CA ASN A 82 6.80 18.05 -9.76
C ASN A 82 7.81 17.30 -8.89
N LEU A 83 7.36 16.26 -8.18
CA LEU A 83 8.22 15.42 -7.34
C LEU A 83 8.59 14.13 -8.10
N PRO A 84 9.85 13.65 -8.00
CA PRO A 84 10.24 12.36 -8.53
C PRO A 84 9.70 11.21 -7.67
N LEU A 85 9.69 9.99 -8.23
CA LEU A 85 9.37 8.76 -7.46
C LEU A 85 10.56 8.31 -6.58
N GLY A 86 11.67 9.05 -6.62
CA GLY A 86 13.00 8.57 -6.22
C GLY A 86 13.93 8.53 -7.41
#